data_AF-A9EVQ0-F1
#
_entry.id   AF-A9EVQ0-F1
#
_cell.length_a   1.000
_cell.length_b   1.000
_cell.length_c   1.000
_cell.angle_alpha   90.00
_cell.angle_beta   90.00
_cell.angle_gamma   90.00
#
_symmetry.space_group_name_H-M   'P 1'
#
loop_
_entity.id
_entity.type
_entity.pdbx_description
1 polymer ?
#
loop_
_entity_poly.entity_id
_entity_poly.type
_entity_poly.pdbx_seq_one_letter_code
_entity_poly.pdbx_strand_id
1 'polypeptide(L)'
;MVFRALLWVSSRSFELRDSTHLGDGSETLCFHDEAQALAWLRWAGFDPSNLATLRRCVAEDPGLWALSRLGNEDVLRILAWQLASRRLTLVEGPSIAPPSMAPRWLDRGSEEAAQVLPSAERSAADDWIAVQLVGEDARPIPGERCRIQLPDGSARDEALDGEGFIAIRGIRPGPCAVTFPELDRDAWMSLGEADLPSRRTNGRSPAQRWTSQRRPIPDGGTTHRVRQGENIESLAFLYGHVSVTLRADARNAPLRAKRHNLNVLSPGDEFFIPALRRRSEAAHTGALHRFKRIGVPSLLRFRALVGGQPLAREPFRVAIDGQANPAIEGATDGNGFLECFVPPDAVSAEVRVGLPPQVFRYTITLRTLDPITQTTGIQGRLKNLGLYEGAVDGGEGPATHAAVSQFQMRCGLPVTGEADDATRRRLLDLHQS
;
A
#
# COMPACT_ATOMS: atom_id res chain seq x y z
N MET A 1 7.30 40.10 -12.32
CA MET A 1 8.36 39.18 -11.86
C MET A 1 8.46 38.12 -12.95
N VAL A 2 9.58 38.02 -13.66
CA VAL A 2 9.66 37.16 -14.84
C VAL A 2 9.81 35.71 -14.37
N PHE A 3 8.73 34.92 -14.43
CA PHE A 3 8.77 33.49 -14.14
C PHE A 3 9.70 32.80 -15.14
N ARG A 4 10.78 32.19 -14.64
CA ARG A 4 11.73 31.40 -15.45
C ARG A 4 12.19 30.19 -14.65
N ALA A 5 11.79 29.01 -15.10
CA ALA A 5 12.32 27.75 -14.60
C ALA A 5 12.92 26.93 -15.74
N LEU A 6 14.18 26.52 -15.59
CA LEU A 6 14.85 25.69 -16.57
C LEU A 6 14.71 24.23 -16.17
N LEU A 7 14.14 23.43 -17.06
CA LEU A 7 13.95 22.00 -16.93
C LEU A 7 14.84 21.29 -17.94
N TRP A 8 15.48 20.21 -17.53
CA TRP A 8 16.29 19.38 -18.41
C TRP A 8 15.59 18.05 -18.65
N VAL A 9 15.24 17.76 -19.90
CA VAL A 9 14.62 16.48 -20.23
C VAL A 9 15.35 15.83 -21.38
N SER A 10 15.93 14.66 -21.10
CA SER A 10 16.88 13.97 -21.99
C SER A 10 18.08 14.88 -22.34
N SER A 11 18.29 15.20 -23.62
CA SER A 11 19.37 16.09 -24.09
C SER A 11 18.91 17.52 -24.40
N ARG A 12 17.67 17.88 -24.03
CA ARG A 12 17.04 19.16 -24.35
C ARG A 12 16.74 19.95 -23.08
N SER A 13 16.75 21.27 -23.20
CA SER A 13 16.37 22.17 -22.12
C SER A 13 15.02 22.80 -22.44
N PHE A 14 14.19 23.01 -21.43
CA PHE A 14 12.87 23.61 -21.55
C PHE A 14 12.73 24.68 -20.49
N GLU A 15 12.32 25.88 -20.91
CA GLU A 15 12.11 27.00 -20.01
C GLU A 15 10.62 27.22 -19.80
N LEU A 16 10.16 27.09 -18.55
CA LEU A 16 8.81 27.43 -18.13
C LEU A 16 8.74 28.93 -17.89
N ARG A 17 7.91 29.62 -18.68
CA ARG A 17 7.77 31.09 -18.69
C ARG A 17 6.32 31.52 -18.50
N ASP A 18 6.14 32.74 -18.02
CA ASP A 18 4.86 33.43 -18.09
C ASP A 18 4.54 33.74 -19.57
N SER A 19 3.31 33.42 -19.98
CA SER A 19 2.80 33.64 -21.34
C SER A 19 2.81 35.10 -21.80
N THR A 20 2.87 36.06 -20.88
CA THR A 20 2.88 37.51 -21.15
C THR A 20 4.21 38.05 -21.68
N HIS A 21 5.28 37.24 -21.69
CA HIS A 21 6.64 37.64 -22.05
C HIS A 21 7.31 36.73 -23.10
N LEU A 22 6.58 36.35 -24.16
CA LEU A 22 7.13 35.59 -25.28
C LEU A 22 7.72 36.56 -26.33
N GLY A 23 9.02 36.42 -26.62
CA GLY A 23 9.67 37.07 -27.77
C GLY A 23 9.36 36.33 -29.06
N ASP A 24 9.23 37.07 -30.17
CA ASP A 24 8.93 36.54 -31.50
C ASP A 24 10.02 35.53 -31.94
N GLY A 25 9.61 34.30 -32.28
CA GLY A 25 10.51 33.24 -32.77
C GLY A 25 10.90 32.09 -31.82
N SER A 26 10.29 31.97 -30.63
CA SER A 26 10.54 30.83 -29.73
C SER A 26 9.60 29.64 -30.04
N GLU A 27 10.13 28.43 -30.29
CA GLU A 27 9.31 27.21 -30.41
C GLU A 27 8.68 26.88 -29.05
N THR A 28 7.35 26.94 -29.00
CA THR A 28 6.55 26.74 -27.78
C THR A 28 5.89 25.36 -27.81
N LEU A 29 5.98 24.65 -26.68
CA LEU A 29 5.21 23.43 -26.47
C LEU A 29 3.78 23.81 -26.09
N CYS A 30 2.84 23.42 -26.96
CA CYS A 30 1.41 23.60 -26.74
C CYS A 30 0.78 22.31 -26.18
N PHE A 31 -0.06 22.46 -25.15
CA PHE A 31 -0.86 21.37 -24.60
C PHE A 31 -2.34 21.67 -24.87
N HIS A 32 -3.08 20.67 -25.35
CA HIS A 32 -4.49 20.82 -25.70
C HIS A 32 -5.43 20.70 -24.49
N ASP A 33 -4.99 20.01 -23.44
CA ASP A 33 -5.74 19.84 -22.19
C ASP A 33 -4.81 19.64 -20.97
N GLU A 34 -5.40 19.68 -19.77
CA GLU A 34 -4.68 19.51 -18.50
C GLU A 34 -4.05 18.12 -18.36
N ALA A 35 -4.67 17.07 -18.92
CA ALA A 35 -4.16 15.71 -18.81
C ALA A 35 -2.87 15.53 -19.62
N GLN A 36 -2.78 16.14 -20.79
CA GLN A 36 -1.59 16.15 -21.63
C GLN A 36 -0.46 16.95 -20.98
N ALA A 37 -0.77 18.12 -20.42
CA ALA A 37 0.20 18.92 -19.67
C ALA A 37 0.70 18.20 -18.41
N LEU A 38 -0.19 17.52 -17.69
CA LEU A 38 0.16 16.74 -16.50
C LEU A 38 1.02 15.53 -16.83
N ALA A 39 0.70 14.80 -17.91
CA ALA A 39 1.53 13.69 -18.37
C ALA A 39 2.95 14.15 -18.72
N TRP A 40 3.08 15.29 -19.41
CA TRP A 40 4.38 15.87 -19.73
C TRP A 40 5.13 16.35 -18.48
N LEU A 41 4.46 17.02 -17.54
CA LEU A 41 5.07 17.47 -16.29
C LEU A 41 5.45 16.30 -15.36
N ARG A 42 4.71 15.19 -15.36
CA ARG A 42 5.08 13.96 -14.66
C ARG A 42 6.35 13.35 -15.25
N TRP A 43 6.48 13.38 -16.57
CA TRP A 43 7.68 12.93 -17.26
C TRP A 43 8.88 13.86 -16.97
N ALA A 44 8.72 15.17 -17.11
CA ALA A 44 9.79 16.13 -16.82
C ALA A 44 10.17 16.17 -15.33
N GLY A 45 9.19 16.10 -14.44
CA GLY A 45 9.34 16.07 -12.98
C GLY A 45 9.81 14.72 -12.42
N PHE A 46 10.04 13.73 -13.29
CA PHE A 46 10.72 12.48 -12.91
C PHE A 46 12.19 12.75 -12.52
N ASP A 47 12.83 13.77 -13.08
CA ASP A 47 14.11 14.27 -12.59
C ASP A 47 13.90 15.11 -11.31
N PRO A 48 14.51 14.73 -10.16
CA PRO A 48 14.37 15.47 -8.90
C PRO A 48 14.81 16.94 -8.99
N SER A 49 15.74 17.29 -9.88
CA SER A 49 16.20 18.66 -10.09
C SER A 49 15.13 19.52 -10.80
N ASN A 50 14.44 18.94 -11.78
CA ASN A 50 13.28 19.56 -12.42
C ASN A 50 12.14 19.70 -11.43
N LEU A 51 11.85 18.66 -10.64
CA LEU A 51 10.79 18.70 -9.63
C LEU A 51 11.07 19.75 -8.55
N ALA A 52 12.31 19.88 -8.08
CA ALA A 52 12.69 20.93 -7.14
C ALA A 52 12.52 22.34 -7.75
N THR A 53 12.83 22.48 -9.03
CA THR A 53 12.65 23.72 -9.79
C THR A 53 11.17 24.05 -9.98
N LEU A 54 10.34 23.08 -10.37
CA LEU A 54 8.88 23.20 -10.48
C LEU A 54 8.21 23.53 -9.14
N ARG A 55 8.66 22.90 -8.04
CA ARG A 55 8.19 23.22 -6.68
C ARG A 55 8.52 24.66 -6.29
N ARG A 56 9.70 25.15 -6.67
CA ARG A 56 10.09 26.55 -6.44
C ARG A 56 9.19 27.51 -7.23
N CYS A 57 8.79 27.14 -8.45
CA CYS A 57 7.83 27.94 -9.23
C CYS A 57 6.48 28.10 -8.52
N VAL A 58 5.90 27.00 -8.02
CA VAL A 58 4.61 27.10 -7.31
C VAL A 58 4.76 27.86 -5.98
N ALA A 59 5.98 27.90 -5.42
CA ALA A 59 6.26 28.56 -4.16
C ALA A 59 6.34 30.09 -4.20
N GLU A 60 6.47 30.68 -5.39
CA GLU A 60 6.59 32.13 -5.59
C GLU A 60 5.24 32.83 -5.79
N ASP A 61 4.11 32.09 -5.77
CA ASP A 61 2.75 32.64 -5.81
C ASP A 61 2.23 32.97 -4.39
N PRO A 62 2.02 34.27 -4.05
CA PRO A 62 1.67 34.70 -2.69
C PRO A 62 0.32 34.16 -2.17
N GLY A 63 -0.53 33.60 -3.03
CA GLY A 63 -1.84 33.05 -2.66
C GLY A 63 -1.82 31.62 -2.09
N LEU A 64 -0.70 30.91 -2.19
CA LEU A 64 -0.60 29.46 -1.90
C LEU A 64 0.21 29.15 -0.62
N TRP A 65 -0.05 29.82 0.50
CA TRP A 65 0.75 29.77 1.74
C TRP A 65 0.83 28.41 2.50
N ALA A 66 0.48 27.28 1.89
CA ALA A 66 0.58 25.91 2.44
C ALA A 66 1.56 24.98 1.68
N LEU A 67 2.54 25.54 0.96
CA LEU A 67 3.44 24.82 0.03
C LEU A 67 4.36 23.76 0.63
N SER A 68 4.62 23.79 1.94
CA SER A 68 5.40 22.74 2.60
C SER A 68 4.63 21.42 2.74
N ARG A 69 3.33 21.39 2.42
CA ARG A 69 2.44 20.24 2.58
C ARG A 69 1.88 19.67 1.28
N LEU A 70 2.08 20.34 0.15
CA LEU A 70 1.61 19.83 -1.15
C LEU A 70 2.49 18.67 -1.60
N GLY A 71 1.85 17.55 -1.92
CA GLY A 71 2.50 16.40 -2.53
C GLY A 71 3.06 16.79 -3.91
N ASN A 72 4.04 16.03 -4.39
CA ASN A 72 4.62 16.29 -5.71
C ASN A 72 3.55 16.27 -6.80
N GLU A 73 2.56 15.39 -6.66
CA GLU A 73 1.45 15.28 -7.60
C GLU A 73 0.56 16.52 -7.63
N ASP A 74 0.29 17.12 -6.47
CA ASP A 74 -0.51 18.34 -6.38
C ASP A 74 0.20 19.53 -7.05
N VAL A 75 1.53 19.61 -6.87
CA VAL A 75 2.38 20.62 -7.54
C VAL A 75 2.31 20.47 -9.05
N LEU A 76 2.40 19.24 -9.57
CA LEU A 76 2.33 18.98 -11.01
C LEU A 76 0.94 19.28 -11.57
N ARG A 77 -0.14 18.97 -10.85
CA ARG A 77 -1.52 19.29 -11.26
C ARG A 77 -1.76 20.80 -11.33
N ILE A 78 -1.27 21.56 -10.36
CA ILE A 78 -1.38 23.03 -10.36
C ILE A 78 -0.69 23.61 -11.60
N LEU A 79 0.52 23.16 -11.90
CA LEU A 79 1.28 23.62 -13.07
C LEU A 79 0.67 23.16 -14.39
N ALA A 80 0.12 21.94 -14.44
CA ALA A 80 -0.56 21.40 -15.62
C ALA A 80 -1.79 22.23 -15.97
N TRP A 81 -2.59 22.62 -14.97
CA TRP A 81 -3.71 23.51 -15.15
C TRP A 81 -3.26 24.90 -15.65
N GLN A 82 -2.14 25.43 -15.15
CA GLN A 82 -1.59 26.71 -15.61
C GLN A 82 -1.07 26.67 -17.05
N LEU A 83 -0.47 25.55 -17.48
CA LEU A 83 -0.05 25.32 -18.87
C LEU A 83 -1.27 25.18 -19.80
N ALA A 84 -2.27 24.39 -19.41
CA ALA A 84 -3.48 24.17 -20.21
C ALA A 84 -4.34 25.45 -20.33
N SER A 85 -4.37 26.28 -19.30
CA SER A 85 -5.03 27.60 -19.32
C SER A 85 -4.19 28.71 -19.98
N ARG A 86 -3.03 28.36 -20.57
CA ARG A 86 -2.08 29.26 -21.22
C ARG A 86 -1.59 30.42 -20.36
N ARG A 87 -1.61 30.25 -19.03
CA ARG A 87 -0.99 31.22 -18.11
C ARG A 87 0.52 31.05 -18.09
N LEU A 88 0.98 29.80 -18.12
CA LEU A 88 2.38 29.42 -18.34
C LEU A 88 2.57 28.85 -19.74
N THR A 89 3.81 28.90 -20.23
CA THR A 89 4.22 28.31 -21.51
C THR A 89 5.58 27.65 -21.36
N LEU A 90 5.79 26.51 -22.01
CA LEU A 90 7.09 25.86 -22.11
C LEU A 90 7.74 26.22 -23.44
N VAL A 91 8.97 26.71 -23.37
CA VAL A 91 9.78 27.07 -24.53
C VAL A 91 10.97 26.13 -24.58
N GLU A 92 11.23 25.50 -25.73
CA GLU A 92 12.45 24.70 -25.87
C GLU A 92 13.67 25.62 -26.00
N GLY A 93 14.67 25.40 -25.13
CA GLY A 93 15.94 26.14 -25.13
C GLY A 93 17.01 25.44 -25.96
N PRO A 94 18.05 26.17 -26.44
CA PRO A 94 19.07 25.60 -27.31
C PRO A 94 19.83 24.46 -26.60
N SER A 95 20.07 23.37 -27.34
CA SER A 95 20.79 22.18 -26.87
C SER A 95 22.25 22.52 -26.52
N ILE A 96 22.58 22.60 -25.23
CA ILE A 96 23.95 22.72 -24.74
C ILE A 96 24.28 21.47 -23.93
N ALA A 97 25.41 20.82 -24.25
CA ALA A 97 25.89 19.65 -23.51
C ALA A 97 26.13 19.99 -22.02
N PRO A 98 25.86 19.06 -21.08
CA PRO A 98 26.07 19.31 -19.66
C PRO A 98 27.56 19.57 -19.37
N PRO A 99 27.91 20.47 -18.44
CA PRO A 99 29.31 20.76 -18.13
C PRO A 99 29.98 19.52 -17.52
N SER A 100 31.03 19.04 -18.17
CA SER A 100 31.81 17.89 -17.74
C SER A 100 32.53 18.16 -16.42
N MET A 101 32.20 17.41 -15.36
CA MET A 101 33.14 17.20 -14.25
C MET A 101 34.15 16.12 -14.66
N ALA A 102 35.19 16.53 -15.40
CA ALA A 102 36.41 15.73 -15.51
C ALA A 102 37.25 15.92 -14.22
N PRO A 103 37.83 14.87 -13.63
CA PRO A 103 38.77 15.03 -12.53
C PRO A 103 40.01 15.81 -13.01
N ARG A 104 40.35 16.89 -12.29
CA ARG A 104 41.62 17.59 -12.43
C ARG A 104 42.76 16.72 -11.88
N TRP A 105 43.26 15.81 -12.70
CA TRP A 105 44.62 15.29 -12.62
C TRP A 105 44.95 14.55 -13.92
N LEU A 106 45.33 15.28 -14.96
CA LEU A 106 46.33 14.82 -15.91
C LEU A 106 46.79 16.04 -16.70
N ASP A 107 47.74 16.77 -16.13
CA ASP A 107 48.60 17.64 -16.91
C ASP A 107 50.03 17.28 -16.53
N ARG A 108 50.57 16.32 -17.29
CA ARG A 108 51.99 16.19 -17.64
C ARG A 108 52.10 15.04 -18.63
N GLY A 109 52.40 15.44 -19.87
CA GLY A 109 52.37 14.57 -21.03
C GLY A 109 53.45 13.51 -21.06
N SER A 110 53.28 12.59 -21.98
CA SER A 110 54.25 12.27 -23.03
C SER A 110 53.54 11.38 -24.02
N GLU A 111 53.67 11.75 -25.29
CA GLU A 111 53.40 10.88 -26.43
C GLU A 111 54.16 9.57 -26.26
N GLU A 112 53.51 8.43 -26.48
CA GLU A 112 54.08 7.34 -27.29
C GLU A 112 53.13 6.13 -27.41
N ALA A 113 53.14 5.60 -28.64
CA ALA A 113 52.81 4.23 -29.02
C ALA A 113 51.35 3.77 -28.90
N ALA A 114 50.68 3.88 -30.05
CA ALA A 114 49.67 2.93 -30.49
C ALA A 114 50.16 1.48 -30.30
N GLN A 115 49.50 0.74 -29.41
CA GLN A 115 49.47 -0.72 -29.46
C GLN A 115 48.02 -1.18 -29.32
N VAL A 116 47.57 -1.79 -30.41
CA VAL A 116 46.36 -2.60 -30.48
C VAL A 116 46.41 -3.64 -29.36
N LEU A 117 45.43 -3.59 -28.44
CA LEU A 117 45.15 -4.66 -27.50
C LEU A 117 43.77 -5.25 -27.81
N PRO A 118 43.63 -6.59 -27.71
CA PRO A 118 42.57 -7.34 -28.34
C PRO A 118 41.25 -7.12 -27.61
N SER A 119 40.15 -7.34 -28.34
CA SER A 119 38.80 -7.45 -27.82
C SER A 119 38.81 -8.30 -26.55
N ALA A 120 38.82 -7.62 -25.40
CA ALA A 120 38.66 -8.25 -24.11
C ALA A 120 37.26 -8.86 -24.14
N GLU A 121 37.21 -10.19 -24.14
CA GLU A 121 36.03 -10.97 -23.87
C GLU A 121 35.27 -10.30 -22.72
N ARG A 122 34.09 -9.75 -23.02
CA ARG A 122 33.17 -9.29 -21.98
C ARG A 122 32.96 -10.47 -21.04
N SER A 123 33.41 -10.32 -19.80
CA SER A 123 33.35 -11.39 -18.81
C SER A 123 31.92 -11.95 -18.77
N ALA A 124 31.77 -13.27 -18.78
CA ALA A 124 30.50 -13.97 -18.95
C ALA A 124 29.49 -13.81 -17.78
N ALA A 125 29.66 -12.81 -16.91
CA ALA A 125 28.86 -12.55 -15.72
C ALA A 125 28.58 -11.05 -15.53
N ASP A 126 27.88 -10.42 -16.48
CA ASP A 126 27.53 -8.99 -16.42
C ASP A 126 26.02 -8.74 -16.49
N ASP A 127 25.21 -9.77 -16.24
CA ASP A 127 23.76 -9.66 -16.21
C ASP A 127 23.24 -9.47 -14.77
N TRP A 128 21.94 -9.22 -14.64
CA TRP A 128 21.26 -8.94 -13.38
C TRP A 128 19.85 -9.52 -13.36
N ILE A 129 19.27 -9.68 -12.18
CA ILE A 129 17.84 -9.96 -12.01
C ILE A 129 17.33 -9.11 -10.85
N ALA A 130 16.13 -8.58 -10.98
CA ALA A 130 15.45 -7.89 -9.88
C ALA A 130 14.07 -8.48 -9.62
N VAL A 131 13.66 -8.41 -8.36
CA VAL A 131 12.34 -8.86 -7.90
C VAL A 131 11.73 -7.75 -7.04
N GLN A 132 10.46 -7.46 -7.27
CA GLN A 132 9.66 -6.58 -6.41
C GLN A 132 8.38 -7.28 -5.95
N LEU A 133 8.08 -7.20 -4.66
CA LEU A 133 6.82 -7.63 -4.07
C LEU A 133 6.01 -6.41 -3.61
N VAL A 134 4.77 -6.33 -4.07
CA VAL A 134 3.80 -5.30 -3.66
C VAL A 134 2.56 -5.93 -3.02
N GLY A 135 1.80 -5.14 -2.27
CA GLY A 135 0.55 -5.55 -1.64
C GLY A 135 -0.67 -5.38 -2.53
N GLU A 136 -1.84 -5.64 -1.95
CA GLU A 136 -3.17 -5.37 -2.54
C GLU A 136 -3.35 -3.91 -2.97
N ASP A 137 -2.69 -2.99 -2.28
CA ASP A 137 -2.71 -1.55 -2.51
C ASP A 137 -1.61 -1.06 -3.47
N ALA A 138 -0.91 -2.00 -4.13
CA ALA A 138 0.25 -1.76 -4.98
C ALA A 138 1.44 -1.07 -4.29
N ARG A 139 1.45 -0.99 -2.95
CA ARG A 139 2.60 -0.48 -2.18
C ARG A 139 3.60 -1.61 -1.89
N PRO A 140 4.88 -1.28 -1.66
CA PRO A 140 5.88 -2.29 -1.35
C PRO A 140 5.60 -3.14 -0.10
N ILE A 141 5.96 -4.43 -0.16
CA ILE A 141 5.95 -5.35 0.99
C ILE A 141 7.39 -5.64 1.42
N PRO A 142 7.89 -4.98 2.48
CA PRO A 142 9.28 -5.11 2.91
C PRO A 142 9.52 -6.36 3.75
N GLY A 143 10.77 -6.85 3.76
CA GLY A 143 11.22 -7.89 4.67
C GLY A 143 10.75 -9.31 4.35
N GLU A 144 9.88 -9.50 3.36
CA GLU A 144 9.48 -10.84 2.90
C GLU A 144 10.70 -11.61 2.39
N ARG A 145 10.83 -12.90 2.74
CA ARG A 145 11.91 -13.72 2.19
C ARG A 145 11.66 -14.06 0.73
N CYS A 146 12.68 -13.83 -0.09
CA CYS A 146 12.69 -14.16 -1.51
C CYS A 146 13.90 -15.06 -1.81
N ARG A 147 13.63 -16.21 -2.42
CA ARG A 147 14.63 -17.15 -2.93
C ARG A 147 14.68 -17.11 -4.45
N ILE A 148 15.86 -16.82 -4.99
CA ILE A 148 16.12 -16.76 -6.44
C ILE A 148 17.12 -17.85 -6.79
N GLN A 149 16.71 -18.83 -7.58
CA GLN A 149 17.61 -19.79 -8.23
C GLN A 149 18.21 -19.12 -9.47
N LEU A 150 19.54 -19.14 -9.55
CA LEU A 150 20.34 -18.51 -10.61
C LEU A 150 20.71 -19.52 -11.71
N PRO A 151 21.12 -19.06 -12.90
CA PRO A 151 21.45 -19.95 -14.03
C PRO A 151 22.63 -20.89 -13.76
N ASP A 152 23.48 -20.58 -12.79
CA ASP A 152 24.60 -21.43 -12.36
C ASP A 152 24.18 -22.56 -11.39
N GLY A 153 22.89 -22.67 -11.08
CA GLY A 153 22.32 -23.63 -10.13
C GLY A 153 22.43 -23.20 -8.66
N SER A 154 23.13 -22.10 -8.37
CA SER A 154 23.16 -21.53 -7.02
C SER A 154 21.84 -20.83 -6.69
N ALA A 155 21.55 -20.65 -5.39
CA ALA A 155 20.40 -19.89 -4.94
C ALA A 155 20.85 -18.73 -4.05
N ARG A 156 20.12 -17.61 -4.13
CA ARG A 156 20.17 -16.52 -3.14
C ARG A 156 18.85 -16.53 -2.37
N ASP A 157 18.93 -16.44 -1.05
CA ASP A 157 17.77 -16.49 -0.15
C ASP A 157 17.92 -15.34 0.84
N GLU A 158 17.24 -14.24 0.53
CA GLU A 158 17.42 -12.95 1.19
C GLU A 158 16.06 -12.27 1.43
N ALA A 159 16.00 -11.41 2.44
CA ALA A 159 14.80 -10.62 2.72
C ALA A 159 14.76 -9.39 1.81
N LEU A 160 13.56 -9.04 1.33
CA LEU A 160 13.33 -7.82 0.56
C LEU A 160 13.62 -6.57 1.39
N ASP A 161 14.09 -5.51 0.73
CA ASP A 161 14.36 -4.23 1.39
C ASP A 161 13.08 -3.44 1.74
N GLY A 162 13.23 -2.18 2.19
CA GLY A 162 12.10 -1.30 2.53
C GLY A 162 11.15 -1.00 1.37
N GLU A 163 11.61 -1.18 0.14
CA GLU A 163 10.84 -1.00 -1.11
C GLU A 163 10.35 -2.35 -1.66
N GLY A 164 10.33 -3.39 -0.81
CA GLY A 164 9.88 -4.73 -1.20
C GLY A 164 10.70 -5.28 -2.36
N PHE A 165 11.98 -4.90 -2.43
CA PHE A 165 12.82 -5.08 -3.60
C PHE A 165 14.10 -5.86 -3.27
N ILE A 166 14.57 -6.63 -4.25
CA ILE A 166 15.91 -7.22 -4.26
C ILE A 166 16.46 -7.21 -5.68
N ALA A 167 17.75 -6.96 -5.84
CA ALA A 167 18.44 -7.07 -7.11
C ALA A 167 19.79 -7.78 -6.95
N ILE A 168 20.03 -8.77 -7.80
CA ILE A 168 21.27 -9.53 -7.86
C ILE A 168 21.96 -9.15 -9.17
N ARG A 169 23.26 -8.86 -9.10
CA ARG A 169 24.10 -8.47 -10.25
C ARG A 169 25.29 -9.42 -10.36
N GLY A 170 25.99 -9.35 -11.49
CA GLY A 170 27.18 -10.17 -11.72
C GLY A 170 26.81 -11.64 -11.93
N ILE A 171 25.66 -11.87 -12.58
CA ILE A 171 25.15 -13.21 -12.87
C ILE A 171 25.31 -13.51 -14.35
N ARG A 172 25.45 -14.80 -14.68
CA ARG A 172 25.44 -15.25 -16.07
C ARG A 172 24.06 -15.02 -16.66
N PRO A 173 23.94 -14.59 -17.93
CA PRO A 173 22.65 -14.54 -18.58
C PRO A 173 21.97 -15.92 -18.60
N GLY A 174 20.66 -15.98 -18.32
CA GLY A 174 19.94 -17.23 -18.39
C GLY A 174 18.64 -17.31 -17.60
N PRO A 175 18.04 -18.51 -17.54
CA PRO A 175 16.80 -18.74 -16.80
C PRO A 175 17.04 -18.70 -15.29
N CYS A 176 16.13 -18.05 -14.59
CA CYS A 176 16.07 -17.97 -13.14
C CYS A 176 14.74 -18.55 -12.64
N ALA A 177 14.64 -18.82 -11.35
CA ALA A 177 13.35 -19.14 -10.73
C ALA A 177 13.19 -18.40 -9.41
N VAL A 178 12.05 -17.74 -9.22
CA VAL A 178 11.73 -16.94 -8.03
C VAL A 178 10.75 -17.71 -7.14
N THR A 179 11.00 -17.75 -5.84
CA THR A 179 10.17 -18.43 -4.84
C THR A 179 10.07 -17.59 -3.58
N PHE A 180 8.89 -17.49 -2.99
CA PHE A 180 8.70 -16.93 -1.65
C PHE A 180 8.54 -18.07 -0.64
N PRO A 181 9.63 -18.55 0.00
CA PRO A 181 9.64 -19.81 0.74
C PRO A 181 8.75 -19.83 1.99
N GLU A 182 8.41 -18.64 2.49
CA GLU A 182 7.55 -18.44 3.65
C GLU A 182 6.08 -18.20 3.27
N LEU A 183 5.76 -18.21 1.97
CA LEU A 183 4.40 -18.05 1.46
C LEU A 183 3.89 -19.35 0.83
N ASP A 184 2.61 -19.62 1.03
CA ASP A 184 1.90 -20.62 0.25
C ASP A 184 1.77 -20.15 -1.20
N ARG A 185 1.74 -21.07 -2.16
CA ARG A 185 1.68 -20.78 -3.60
C ARG A 185 0.51 -19.89 -4.01
N ASP A 186 -0.62 -19.99 -3.30
CA ASP A 186 -1.83 -19.22 -3.61
C ASP A 186 -1.80 -17.84 -2.90
N ALA A 187 -0.78 -17.59 -2.08
CA ALA A 187 -0.62 -16.39 -1.29
C ALA A 187 0.07 -15.23 -2.04
N TRP A 188 0.54 -15.48 -3.26
CA TRP A 188 1.16 -14.49 -4.11
C TRP A 188 0.93 -14.82 -5.59
N MET A 189 1.05 -13.83 -6.47
CA MET A 189 0.97 -14.03 -7.92
C MET A 189 2.02 -13.18 -8.65
N SER A 190 2.43 -13.65 -9.83
CA SER A 190 3.23 -12.86 -10.76
C SER A 190 2.38 -11.76 -11.39
N LEU A 191 2.94 -10.55 -11.48
CA LEU A 191 2.41 -9.42 -12.24
C LEU A 191 3.14 -9.24 -13.57
N GLY A 192 4.10 -10.12 -13.89
CA GLY A 192 4.95 -10.03 -15.06
C GLY A 192 6.17 -9.12 -14.86
N GLU A 193 6.80 -8.80 -15.99
CA GLU A 193 7.99 -7.96 -16.05
C GLU A 193 7.65 -6.47 -15.99
N ALA A 194 8.61 -5.67 -15.52
CA ALA A 194 8.55 -4.22 -15.57
C ALA A 194 9.93 -3.63 -15.81
N ASP A 195 9.98 -2.35 -16.16
CA ASP A 195 11.23 -1.62 -16.27
C ASP A 195 11.84 -1.35 -14.90
N LEU A 196 13.17 -1.42 -14.81
CA LEU A 196 13.88 -1.00 -13.59
C LEU A 196 13.61 0.50 -13.33
N PRO A 197 13.28 0.87 -12.08
CA PRO A 197 13.16 2.28 -11.72
C PRO A 197 14.52 3.00 -11.84
N SER A 198 14.56 4.15 -12.51
CA SER A 198 15.81 4.80 -12.97
C SER A 198 16.69 5.42 -11.86
N ARG A 199 16.24 5.47 -10.60
CA ARG A 199 17.08 5.86 -9.45
C ARG A 199 16.57 5.22 -8.15
N ARG A 200 17.40 4.42 -7.48
CA ARG A 200 17.17 4.01 -6.08
C ARG A 200 17.69 5.13 -5.17
N THR A 201 16.82 5.68 -4.32
CA THR A 201 17.27 6.55 -3.24
C THR A 201 18.10 5.72 -2.26
N ASN A 202 19.38 6.04 -2.08
CA ASN A 202 20.23 5.50 -1.01
C ASN A 202 19.82 6.02 0.38
N GLY A 203 18.51 6.04 0.66
CA GLY A 203 17.95 6.23 1.98
C GLY A 203 17.17 4.99 2.31
N ARG A 204 17.50 4.32 3.43
CA ARG A 204 16.53 3.45 4.09
C ARG A 204 15.34 4.34 4.47
N SER A 205 14.33 4.42 3.61
CA SER A 205 13.00 4.85 4.06
C SER A 205 12.62 3.92 5.20
N PRO A 206 12.27 4.43 6.39
CA PRO A 206 11.82 3.56 7.46
C PRO A 206 10.58 2.83 6.97
N ALA A 207 10.73 1.53 6.71
CA ALA A 207 9.65 0.67 6.28
C ALA A 207 8.48 0.82 7.27
N GLN A 208 7.26 1.04 6.77
CA GLN A 208 6.10 0.58 7.52
C GLN A 208 6.29 -0.94 7.64
N ARG A 209 6.71 -1.40 8.82
CA ARG A 209 6.96 -2.81 9.08
C ARG A 209 5.62 -3.53 9.08
N TRP A 210 5.24 -4.09 7.94
CA TRP A 210 4.26 -5.16 7.83
C TRP A 210 4.94 -6.50 8.15
N THR A 211 5.76 -6.55 9.19
CA THR A 211 6.55 -7.73 9.55
C THR A 211 6.14 -8.23 10.91
N SER A 212 5.00 -8.92 10.98
CA SER A 212 4.73 -9.81 12.11
C SER A 212 5.74 -10.95 12.03
N GLN A 213 6.25 -11.42 13.16
CA GLN A 213 7.10 -12.60 13.19
C GLN A 213 6.27 -13.80 12.70
N ARG A 214 6.57 -14.28 11.49
CA ARG A 214 5.94 -15.47 10.92
C ARG A 214 6.11 -16.65 11.86
N ARG A 215 5.06 -17.45 11.98
CA ARG A 215 5.14 -18.69 12.74
C ARG A 215 5.61 -19.84 11.85
N PRO A 216 6.59 -20.63 12.30
CA PRO A 216 7.03 -21.80 11.55
C PRO A 216 5.90 -22.82 11.46
N ILE A 217 5.82 -23.51 10.31
CA ILE A 217 4.87 -24.58 10.05
C ILE A 217 5.69 -25.84 9.74
N PRO A 218 5.50 -26.95 10.49
CA PRO A 218 6.10 -28.24 10.16
C PRO A 218 5.61 -28.78 8.81
N ASP A 219 6.34 -29.73 8.22
CA ASP A 219 5.99 -30.32 6.91
C ASP A 219 4.63 -31.05 6.88
N GLY A 220 4.05 -31.38 8.04
CA GLY A 220 2.71 -31.94 8.18
C GLY A 220 1.59 -30.91 8.42
N GLY A 221 1.93 -29.62 8.54
CA GLY A 221 1.05 -28.59 9.07
C GLY A 221 1.07 -28.53 10.60
N THR A 222 0.20 -27.69 11.17
CA THR A 222 0.05 -27.51 12.62
C THR A 222 -1.37 -27.14 12.98
N THR A 223 -1.83 -27.53 14.18
CA THR A 223 -3.11 -27.06 14.72
C THR A 223 -2.86 -25.83 15.57
N HIS A 224 -3.44 -24.71 15.17
CA HIS A 224 -3.43 -23.49 15.94
C HIS A 224 -4.62 -23.46 16.90
N ARG A 225 -4.36 -23.28 18.20
CA ARG A 225 -5.40 -23.02 19.18
C ARG A 225 -5.68 -21.52 19.23
N VAL A 226 -6.82 -21.14 18.67
CA VAL A 226 -7.27 -19.75 18.50
C VAL A 226 -7.21 -19.02 19.84
N ARG A 227 -6.61 -17.84 19.84
CA ARG A 227 -6.54 -16.91 20.95
C ARG A 227 -7.59 -15.83 20.78
N GLN A 228 -7.88 -15.12 21.87
CA GLN A 228 -8.80 -14.00 21.83
C GLN A 228 -8.35 -12.95 20.83
N GLY A 229 -9.26 -12.54 19.96
CA GLY A 229 -8.99 -11.60 18.88
C GLY A 229 -8.53 -12.24 17.57
N GLU A 230 -8.15 -13.52 17.50
CA GLU A 230 -7.69 -14.10 16.23
C GLU A 230 -8.85 -14.50 15.32
N ASN A 231 -8.71 -14.17 14.03
CA ASN A 231 -9.60 -14.58 12.95
C ASN A 231 -8.81 -15.24 11.81
N ILE A 232 -9.51 -15.82 10.85
CA ILE A 232 -8.87 -16.51 9.72
C ILE A 232 -7.94 -15.61 8.89
N GLU A 233 -8.20 -14.31 8.74
CA GLU A 233 -7.32 -13.38 8.01
C GLU A 233 -6.01 -13.17 8.77
N SER A 234 -6.10 -12.91 10.09
CA SER A 234 -4.92 -12.77 10.95
C SER A 234 -4.09 -14.05 11.03
N LEU A 235 -4.74 -15.22 11.06
CA LEU A 235 -4.05 -16.52 11.05
C LEU A 235 -3.43 -16.80 9.68
N ALA A 236 -4.15 -16.51 8.58
CA ALA A 236 -3.61 -16.64 7.24
C ALA A 236 -2.34 -15.80 7.07
N PHE A 237 -2.38 -14.55 7.50
CA PHE A 237 -1.23 -13.66 7.46
C PHE A 237 -0.06 -14.19 8.32
N LEU A 238 -0.32 -14.54 9.58
CA LEU A 238 0.68 -15.03 10.54
C LEU A 238 1.43 -16.29 10.06
N TYR A 239 0.73 -17.13 9.29
CA TYR A 239 1.22 -18.39 8.77
C TYR A 239 1.57 -18.36 7.28
N GLY A 240 1.55 -17.20 6.62
CA GLY A 240 1.96 -17.08 5.21
C GLY A 240 0.98 -17.67 4.18
N HIS A 241 -0.29 -17.84 4.56
CA HIS A 241 -1.37 -18.31 3.71
C HIS A 241 -2.25 -17.15 3.21
N VAL A 242 -3.33 -17.50 2.51
CA VAL A 242 -4.50 -16.65 2.25
C VAL A 242 -5.73 -17.28 2.89
N SER A 243 -6.68 -16.47 3.35
CA SER A 243 -7.83 -16.98 4.12
C SER A 243 -8.67 -18.01 3.35
N VAL A 244 -8.76 -17.86 2.03
CA VAL A 244 -9.51 -18.77 1.14
C VAL A 244 -8.94 -20.20 1.17
N THR A 245 -7.61 -20.35 1.19
CA THR A 245 -6.99 -21.69 1.21
C THR A 245 -7.16 -22.36 2.56
N LEU A 246 -6.93 -21.61 3.65
CA LEU A 246 -7.18 -22.09 5.01
C LEU A 246 -8.64 -22.50 5.21
N ARG A 247 -9.57 -21.70 4.68
CA ARG A 247 -11.00 -21.98 4.73
C ARG A 247 -11.35 -23.25 3.97
N ALA A 248 -10.70 -23.54 2.85
CA ALA A 248 -11.03 -24.68 2.01
C ALA A 248 -10.46 -26.02 2.52
N ASP A 249 -9.44 -26.03 3.39
CA ASP A 249 -8.80 -27.26 3.86
C ASP A 249 -9.80 -28.22 4.51
N ALA A 250 -9.82 -29.49 4.08
CA ALA A 250 -10.78 -30.48 4.54
C ALA A 250 -10.71 -30.71 6.06
N ARG A 251 -9.53 -30.56 6.69
CA ARG A 251 -9.36 -30.73 8.15
C ARG A 251 -10.02 -29.63 8.96
N ASN A 252 -10.33 -28.49 8.34
CA ASN A 252 -11.14 -27.43 8.94
C ASN A 252 -12.65 -27.64 8.77
N ALA A 253 -13.10 -28.76 8.18
CA ALA A 253 -14.53 -29.06 8.03
C ALA A 253 -15.31 -29.08 9.37
N PRO A 254 -14.80 -29.68 10.47
CA PRO A 254 -15.51 -29.65 11.75
C PRO A 254 -15.68 -28.22 12.27
N LEU A 255 -14.65 -27.38 12.15
CA LEU A 255 -14.73 -25.98 12.57
C LEU A 255 -15.66 -25.17 11.68
N ARG A 256 -15.68 -25.41 10.36
CA ARG A 256 -16.68 -24.82 9.44
C ARG A 256 -18.10 -25.22 9.78
N ALA A 257 -18.34 -26.47 10.18
CA ALA A 257 -19.65 -26.91 10.62
C ALA A 257 -20.07 -26.24 11.94
N LYS A 258 -19.11 -26.02 12.86
CA LYS A 258 -19.32 -25.33 14.13
C LYS A 258 -19.53 -23.81 13.96
N ARG A 259 -18.90 -23.20 12.96
CA ARG A 259 -18.86 -21.74 12.75
C ARG A 259 -19.38 -21.39 11.36
N HIS A 260 -20.56 -20.77 11.29
CA HIS A 260 -21.10 -20.27 10.02
C HIS A 260 -20.21 -19.23 9.33
N ASN A 261 -19.38 -18.48 10.08
CA ASN A 261 -18.40 -17.55 9.54
C ASN A 261 -17.03 -17.70 10.23
N LEU A 262 -16.01 -18.20 9.51
CA LEU A 262 -14.64 -18.36 10.03
C LEU A 262 -13.87 -17.05 10.23
N ASN A 263 -14.42 -15.90 9.81
CA ASN A 263 -13.88 -14.59 10.21
C ASN A 263 -14.22 -14.29 11.69
N VAL A 264 -14.98 -15.18 12.34
CA VAL A 264 -15.37 -15.12 13.74
C VAL A 264 -15.03 -16.45 14.40
N LEU A 265 -13.88 -16.51 15.06
CA LEU A 265 -13.40 -17.69 15.79
C LEU A 265 -13.57 -17.45 17.30
N SER A 266 -13.79 -18.51 18.10
CA SER A 266 -13.68 -18.37 19.57
C SER A 266 -12.27 -18.68 20.05
N PRO A 267 -11.84 -18.04 21.15
CA PRO A 267 -10.74 -18.56 21.95
C PRO A 267 -10.91 -20.05 22.25
N GLY A 268 -9.86 -20.83 22.00
CA GLY A 268 -9.84 -22.27 22.20
C GLY A 268 -10.33 -23.11 21.03
N ASP A 269 -10.89 -22.52 19.96
CA ASP A 269 -11.13 -23.26 18.72
C ASP A 269 -9.81 -23.79 18.17
N GLU A 270 -9.83 -25.01 17.62
CA GLU A 270 -8.68 -25.60 16.94
C GLU A 270 -8.82 -25.38 15.44
N PHE A 271 -7.89 -24.61 14.88
CA PHE A 271 -7.83 -24.29 13.47
C PHE A 271 -6.60 -24.95 12.86
N PHE A 272 -6.80 -25.87 11.91
CA PHE A 272 -5.72 -26.56 11.25
C PHE A 272 -5.07 -25.66 10.17
N ILE A 273 -3.75 -25.54 10.23
CA ILE A 273 -2.91 -24.78 9.30
C ILE A 273 -2.08 -25.78 8.49
N PRO A 274 -2.31 -25.94 7.17
CA PRO A 274 -1.53 -26.84 6.34
C PRO A 274 -0.08 -26.36 6.17
N ALA A 275 0.81 -27.30 5.87
CA ALA A 275 2.15 -27.00 5.41
C ALA A 275 2.11 -26.10 4.16
N LEU A 276 3.10 -25.22 4.03
CA LEU A 276 3.20 -24.32 2.88
C LEU A 276 3.43 -25.12 1.59
N ARG A 277 2.52 -24.95 0.63
CA ARG A 277 2.72 -25.49 -0.72
C ARG A 277 3.56 -24.48 -1.47
N ARG A 278 4.87 -24.67 -1.51
CA ARG A 278 5.77 -23.75 -2.21
C ARG A 278 5.67 -23.95 -3.72
N ARG A 279 5.78 -22.88 -4.48
CA ARG A 279 5.96 -22.91 -5.94
C ARG A 279 7.11 -22.00 -6.35
N SER A 280 7.65 -22.26 -7.52
CA SER A 280 8.63 -21.38 -8.16
C SER A 280 8.02 -20.80 -9.43
N GLU A 281 8.19 -19.50 -9.62
CA GLU A 281 7.84 -18.80 -10.87
C GLU A 281 9.07 -18.76 -11.77
N ALA A 282 8.89 -19.06 -13.06
CA ALA A 282 9.94 -18.89 -14.05
C ALA A 282 10.28 -17.40 -14.21
N ALA A 283 11.57 -17.12 -14.27
CA ALA A 283 12.12 -15.78 -14.47
C ALA A 283 13.37 -15.86 -15.36
N HIS A 284 13.97 -14.72 -15.65
CA HIS A 284 15.25 -14.66 -16.34
C HIS A 284 16.03 -13.41 -15.95
N THR A 285 17.32 -13.43 -16.26
CA THR A 285 18.20 -12.28 -16.13
C THR A 285 17.85 -11.18 -17.14
N GLY A 286 18.30 -9.95 -16.89
CA GLY A 286 18.03 -8.77 -17.69
C GLY A 286 16.68 -8.10 -17.39
N ALA A 287 15.91 -8.58 -16.41
CA ALA A 287 14.55 -8.11 -16.14
C ALA A 287 14.22 -7.94 -14.64
N LEU A 288 13.29 -7.01 -14.37
CA LEU A 288 12.62 -6.88 -13.09
C LEU A 288 11.30 -7.66 -13.14
N HIS A 289 11.17 -8.64 -12.27
CA HIS A 289 9.97 -9.46 -12.10
C HIS A 289 9.14 -8.94 -10.93
N ARG A 290 7.87 -8.60 -11.17
CA ARG A 290 6.97 -8.05 -10.15
C ARG A 290 6.00 -9.11 -9.66
N PHE A 291 5.73 -9.09 -8.36
CA PHE A 291 4.83 -10.01 -7.68
C PHE A 291 3.89 -9.25 -6.76
N LYS A 292 2.72 -9.82 -6.52
CA LYS A 292 1.72 -9.30 -5.60
C LYS A 292 1.48 -10.27 -4.45
N ARG A 293 1.53 -9.79 -3.20
CA ARG A 293 1.08 -10.52 -2.01
C ARG A 293 -0.43 -10.41 -1.91
N ILE A 294 -1.12 -11.56 -1.93
CA ILE A 294 -2.58 -11.62 -1.91
C ILE A 294 -3.10 -11.53 -0.48
N GLY A 295 -4.16 -10.74 -0.28
CA GLY A 295 -4.83 -10.51 1.00
C GLY A 295 -4.06 -9.61 1.96
N VAL A 296 -2.96 -8.99 1.52
CA VAL A 296 -2.12 -8.11 2.35
C VAL A 296 -1.78 -6.82 1.58
N PRO A 297 -2.03 -5.63 2.14
CA PRO A 297 -2.85 -5.39 3.33
C PRO A 297 -4.32 -5.76 3.12
N SER A 298 -5.08 -5.91 4.20
CA SER A 298 -6.51 -6.21 4.13
C SER A 298 -7.32 -4.92 3.96
N LEU A 299 -8.45 -5.00 3.24
CA LEU A 299 -9.35 -3.87 3.07
C LEU A 299 -10.30 -3.74 4.27
N LEU A 300 -10.21 -2.65 5.02
CA LEU A 300 -11.23 -2.23 5.98
C LEU A 300 -12.30 -1.43 5.24
N ARG A 301 -13.53 -1.94 5.25
CA ARG A 301 -14.73 -1.19 4.85
C ARG A 301 -15.57 -0.90 6.09
N PHE A 302 -15.88 0.37 6.32
CA PHE A 302 -16.66 0.80 7.48
C PHE A 302 -17.68 1.86 7.08
N ARG A 303 -18.92 1.75 7.59
CA ARG A 303 -19.97 2.75 7.33
C ARG A 303 -20.13 3.66 8.53
N ALA A 304 -19.75 4.93 8.37
CA ALA A 304 -19.93 5.97 9.38
C ALA A 304 -21.38 6.46 9.40
N LEU A 305 -22.05 6.29 10.55
CA LEU A 305 -23.43 6.71 10.78
C LEU A 305 -23.54 7.59 12.03
N VAL A 306 -24.45 8.57 12.00
CA VAL A 306 -24.84 9.40 13.15
C VAL A 306 -26.36 9.50 13.17
N GLY A 307 -26.98 9.13 14.30
CA GLY A 307 -28.46 9.08 14.38
C GLY A 307 -29.10 8.16 13.33
N GLY A 308 -28.36 7.15 12.85
CA GLY A 308 -28.80 6.26 11.76
C GLY A 308 -28.61 6.83 10.35
N GLN A 309 -28.22 8.10 10.20
CA GLN A 309 -27.94 8.72 8.90
C GLN A 309 -26.46 8.59 8.52
N PRO A 310 -26.13 8.39 7.24
CA PRO A 310 -24.76 8.29 6.79
C PRO A 310 -24.03 9.63 6.85
N LEU A 311 -22.79 9.60 7.36
CA LEU A 311 -21.86 10.72 7.22
C LEU A 311 -21.27 10.70 5.81
N ALA A 312 -22.01 11.25 4.85
CA ALA A 312 -21.67 11.18 3.43
C ALA A 312 -20.64 12.25 3.02
N ARG A 313 -19.62 11.86 2.25
CA ARG A 313 -18.57 12.77 1.73
C ARG A 313 -17.83 13.56 2.82
N GLU A 314 -17.79 13.03 4.04
CA GLU A 314 -17.07 13.62 5.15
C GLU A 314 -15.62 13.14 5.14
N PRO A 315 -14.64 14.02 5.40
CA PRO A 315 -13.25 13.60 5.52
C PRO A 315 -13.09 12.68 6.72
N PHE A 316 -12.22 11.69 6.60
CA PHE A 316 -11.89 10.78 7.69
C PHE A 316 -10.39 10.65 7.93
N ARG A 317 -10.03 10.24 9.14
CA ARG A 317 -8.71 9.77 9.53
C ARG A 317 -8.82 8.46 10.28
N VAL A 318 -7.97 7.48 9.95
CA VAL A 318 -7.89 6.19 10.63
C VAL A 318 -6.51 6.05 11.26
N ALA A 319 -6.48 5.83 12.57
CA ALA A 319 -5.30 5.46 13.33
C ALA A 319 -5.36 3.97 13.67
N ILE A 320 -4.30 3.21 13.37
CA ILE A 320 -4.24 1.77 13.61
C ILE A 320 -3.43 1.50 14.86
N ASP A 321 -3.95 0.68 15.78
CA ASP A 321 -3.28 0.26 17.01
C ASP A 321 -2.70 1.43 17.84
N GLY A 322 -3.46 2.53 17.91
CA GLY A 322 -3.08 3.76 18.61
C GLY A 322 -2.00 4.58 17.92
N GLN A 323 -1.47 4.14 16.77
CA GLN A 323 -0.53 4.89 15.94
C GLN A 323 -1.30 5.87 15.07
N ALA A 324 -1.24 7.16 15.43
CA ALA A 324 -1.88 8.24 14.68
C ALA A 324 -1.05 8.73 13.47
N ASN A 325 0.15 8.18 13.25
CA ASN A 325 1.02 8.62 12.17
C ASN A 325 1.80 7.44 11.54
N PRO A 326 1.72 7.26 10.20
CA PRO A 326 0.81 7.95 9.28
C PRO A 326 -0.65 7.51 9.50
N ALA A 327 -1.53 8.47 9.74
CA ALA A 327 -2.98 8.21 9.70
C ALA A 327 -3.39 7.95 8.26
N ILE A 328 -4.29 7.00 8.06
CA ILE A 328 -4.90 6.80 6.75
C ILE A 328 -6.01 7.84 6.60
N GLU A 329 -5.91 8.70 5.60
CA GLU A 329 -6.85 9.80 5.39
C GLU A 329 -7.64 9.58 4.09
N GLY A 330 -8.87 10.09 4.05
CA GLY A 330 -9.73 9.99 2.88
C GLY A 330 -11.05 10.72 3.11
N ALA A 331 -12.06 10.41 2.30
CA ALA A 331 -13.44 10.85 2.51
C ALA A 331 -14.39 9.67 2.37
N THR A 332 -15.47 9.68 3.15
CA THR A 332 -16.55 8.70 3.00
C THR A 332 -17.27 8.89 1.67
N ASP A 333 -17.90 7.84 1.16
CA ASP A 333 -18.72 7.91 -0.05
C ASP A 333 -20.10 8.57 0.21
N GLY A 334 -20.97 8.60 -0.79
CA GLY A 334 -22.34 9.13 -0.66
C GLY A 334 -23.24 8.36 0.33
N ASN A 335 -22.84 7.14 0.69
CA ASN A 335 -23.54 6.27 1.63
C ASN A 335 -22.86 6.21 3.01
N GLY A 336 -21.81 7.01 3.23
CA GLY A 336 -21.04 7.04 4.48
C GLY A 336 -20.01 5.91 4.62
N PHE A 337 -19.73 5.14 3.58
CA PHE A 337 -18.66 4.14 3.61
C PHE A 337 -17.29 4.79 3.46
N LEU A 338 -16.35 4.39 4.31
CA LEU A 338 -14.92 4.54 4.07
C LEU A 338 -14.31 3.19 3.73
N GLU A 339 -13.28 3.23 2.90
CA GLU A 339 -12.46 2.08 2.54
C GLU A 339 -10.99 2.45 2.70
N CYS A 340 -10.24 1.63 3.45
CA CYS A 340 -8.81 1.82 3.61
C CYS A 340 -8.09 0.50 3.85
N PHE A 341 -6.79 0.46 3.55
CA PHE A 341 -5.98 -0.73 3.76
C PHE A 341 -5.40 -0.75 5.17
N VAL A 342 -5.55 -1.87 5.87
CA VAL A 342 -5.09 -2.08 7.25
C VAL A 342 -4.31 -3.39 7.40
N PRO A 343 -3.44 -3.51 8.41
CA PRO A 343 -2.71 -4.75 8.64
C PRO A 343 -3.67 -5.90 8.96
N PRO A 344 -3.50 -7.10 8.38
CA PRO A 344 -4.35 -8.24 8.72
C PRO A 344 -4.25 -8.67 10.20
N ASP A 345 -3.14 -8.35 10.87
CA ASP A 345 -2.91 -8.59 12.30
C ASP A 345 -3.25 -7.39 13.19
N ALA A 346 -3.67 -6.27 12.60
CA ALA A 346 -4.04 -5.08 13.35
C ALA A 346 -5.13 -5.40 14.37
N VAL A 347 -5.02 -4.79 15.55
CA VAL A 347 -5.91 -5.07 16.66
C VAL A 347 -7.14 -4.19 16.62
N SER A 348 -6.91 -2.91 16.34
CA SER A 348 -7.92 -1.86 16.44
C SER A 348 -7.66 -0.74 15.45
N ALA A 349 -8.74 -0.06 15.06
CA ALA A 349 -8.72 1.17 14.31
C ALA A 349 -9.54 2.23 15.04
N GLU A 350 -8.98 3.40 15.25
CA GLU A 350 -9.72 4.59 15.62
C GLU A 350 -10.02 5.39 14.36
N VAL A 351 -11.29 5.44 13.98
CA VAL A 351 -11.79 6.23 12.86
C VAL A 351 -12.34 7.55 13.39
N ARG A 352 -11.88 8.66 12.82
CA ARG A 352 -12.44 10.00 13.02
C ARG A 352 -13.06 10.47 11.72
N VAL A 353 -14.31 10.91 11.75
CA VAL A 353 -15.05 11.39 10.56
C VAL A 353 -15.57 12.81 10.83
N GLY A 354 -15.40 13.70 9.86
CA GLY A 354 -15.77 15.11 9.93
C GLY A 354 -14.61 16.04 10.30
N LEU A 355 -14.90 17.34 10.32
CA LEU A 355 -13.95 18.41 10.68
C LEU A 355 -14.42 19.16 11.94
N PRO A 356 -13.49 19.73 12.71
CA PRO A 356 -13.84 20.58 13.84
C PRO A 356 -14.87 21.68 13.44
N PRO A 357 -15.88 21.95 14.28
CA PRO A 357 -16.06 21.41 15.64
C PRO A 357 -16.75 20.03 15.69
N GLN A 358 -17.23 19.49 14.58
CA GLN A 358 -18.02 18.25 14.53
C GLN A 358 -17.17 17.07 14.03
N VAL A 359 -16.52 16.38 14.99
CA VAL A 359 -15.74 15.18 14.70
C VAL A 359 -16.33 13.98 15.43
N PHE A 360 -16.77 12.98 14.67
CA PHE A 360 -17.29 11.73 15.20
C PHE A 360 -16.15 10.71 15.31
N ARG A 361 -16.08 10.01 16.45
CA ARG A 361 -15.04 9.03 16.74
C ARG A 361 -15.65 7.64 16.87
N TYR A 362 -15.07 6.69 16.14
CA TYR A 362 -15.44 5.28 16.18
C TYR A 362 -14.20 4.46 16.54
N THR A 363 -14.33 3.58 17.52
CA THR A 363 -13.29 2.59 17.84
C THR A 363 -13.74 1.25 17.29
N ILE A 364 -13.03 0.75 16.29
CA ILE A 364 -13.30 -0.52 15.62
C ILE A 364 -12.26 -1.54 16.10
N THR A 365 -12.72 -2.71 16.55
CA THR A 365 -11.83 -3.85 16.80
C THR A 365 -11.60 -4.62 15.49
N LEU A 366 -10.38 -4.60 14.96
CA LEU A 366 -9.99 -5.26 13.70
C LEU A 366 -9.69 -6.76 13.90
N ARG A 367 -9.10 -7.13 15.06
CA ARG A 367 -8.97 -8.54 15.47
C ARG A 367 -10.19 -8.98 16.29
N THR A 368 -11.17 -9.51 15.54
CA THR A 368 -12.52 -9.97 15.93
C THR A 368 -13.37 -9.05 16.80
N LEU A 369 -14.63 -9.06 16.40
CA LEU A 369 -15.75 -9.24 17.30
C LEU A 369 -15.89 -10.72 17.64
N ASP A 370 -16.00 -11.06 18.92
CA ASP A 370 -16.28 -12.43 19.37
C ASP A 370 -17.56 -13.01 18.70
N PRO A 371 -17.78 -14.34 18.71
CA PRO A 371 -19.01 -14.95 18.19
C PRO A 371 -20.28 -14.28 18.70
N ILE A 372 -21.29 -14.12 17.84
CA ILE A 372 -22.60 -13.55 18.24
C ILE A 372 -23.30 -14.38 19.33
N THR A 373 -22.90 -15.64 19.50
CA THR A 373 -23.39 -16.50 20.59
C THR A 373 -22.80 -16.10 21.95
N GLN A 374 -21.69 -15.37 21.98
CA GLN A 374 -21.07 -14.85 23.19
C GLN A 374 -21.50 -13.40 23.44
N THR A 375 -21.67 -13.03 24.71
CA THR A 375 -22.04 -11.67 25.12
C THR A 375 -21.02 -10.64 24.63
N THR A 376 -19.72 -10.95 24.68
CA THR A 376 -18.67 -10.09 24.11
C THR A 376 -18.85 -9.85 22.61
N GLY A 377 -19.35 -10.85 21.87
CA GLY A 377 -19.62 -10.73 20.44
C GLY A 377 -20.85 -9.87 20.13
N ILE A 378 -21.84 -9.88 21.01
CA ILE A 378 -23.01 -9.00 20.96
C ILE A 378 -22.59 -7.56 21.30
N GLN A 379 -21.94 -7.36 22.44
CA GLN A 379 -21.44 -6.07 22.91
C GLN A 379 -20.55 -5.40 21.86
N GLY A 380 -19.61 -6.14 21.27
CA GLY A 380 -18.75 -5.59 20.25
C GLY A 380 -19.51 -5.19 18.98
N ARG A 381 -20.52 -5.97 18.54
CA ARG A 381 -21.35 -5.60 17.37
C ARG A 381 -22.21 -4.38 17.66
N LEU A 382 -22.83 -4.32 18.83
CA LEU A 382 -23.58 -3.15 19.28
C LEU A 382 -22.68 -1.91 19.39
N LYS A 383 -21.44 -2.09 19.85
CA LYS A 383 -20.43 -1.03 19.90
C LYS A 383 -20.06 -0.51 18.53
N ASN A 384 -19.83 -1.41 17.57
CA ASN A 384 -19.58 -1.06 16.17
C ASN A 384 -20.77 -0.35 15.51
N LEU A 385 -22.00 -0.62 15.97
CA LEU A 385 -23.21 0.07 15.53
C LEU A 385 -23.46 1.41 16.24
N GLY A 386 -22.58 1.80 17.16
CA GLY A 386 -22.71 3.02 17.97
C GLY A 386 -23.81 2.96 19.03
N LEU A 387 -24.24 1.75 19.42
CA LEU A 387 -25.34 1.53 20.37
C LEU A 387 -24.86 1.08 21.76
N TYR A 388 -23.58 0.75 21.90
CA TYR A 388 -22.98 0.31 23.16
C TYR A 388 -21.65 1.02 23.42
N GLU A 389 -21.59 1.82 24.49
CA GLU A 389 -20.40 2.61 24.84
C GLU A 389 -19.51 1.92 25.89
N GLY A 390 -20.02 0.87 26.54
CA GLY A 390 -19.33 0.13 27.60
C GLY A 390 -18.12 -0.68 27.13
N ALA A 391 -17.41 -1.28 28.09
CA ALA A 391 -16.34 -2.24 27.80
C ALA A 391 -16.93 -3.54 27.22
N VAL A 392 -16.22 -4.18 26.30
CA VAL A 392 -16.58 -5.50 25.75
C VAL A 392 -15.98 -6.54 26.69
N ASP A 393 -16.67 -6.80 27.79
CA ASP A 393 -16.20 -7.61 28.92
C ASP A 393 -16.97 -8.92 29.09
N GLY A 394 -18.05 -9.11 28.32
CA GLY A 394 -18.92 -10.29 28.41
C GLY A 394 -19.96 -10.21 29.52
N GLY A 395 -20.05 -9.09 30.24
CA GLY A 395 -21.06 -8.86 31.26
C GLY A 395 -22.41 -8.48 30.66
N GLU A 396 -23.47 -9.20 31.02
CA GLU A 396 -24.86 -8.87 30.66
C GLU A 396 -25.45 -7.83 31.65
N GLY A 397 -24.75 -6.71 31.80
CA GLY A 397 -25.18 -5.61 32.68
C GLY A 397 -26.26 -4.72 32.06
N PRO A 398 -26.77 -3.74 32.81
CA PRO A 398 -27.82 -2.81 32.35
C PRO A 398 -27.47 -2.07 31.04
N ALA A 399 -26.19 -1.74 30.84
CA ALA A 399 -25.73 -1.10 29.61
C ALA A 399 -25.87 -2.02 28.38
N THR A 400 -25.59 -3.32 28.54
CA THR A 400 -25.75 -4.32 27.47
C THR A 400 -27.22 -4.48 27.12
N HIS A 401 -28.10 -4.61 28.13
CA HIS A 401 -29.56 -4.70 27.92
C HIS A 401 -30.14 -3.45 27.26
N ALA A 402 -29.71 -2.24 27.66
CA ALA A 402 -30.15 -0.99 27.05
C ALA A 402 -29.73 -0.90 25.58
N ALA A 403 -28.49 -1.27 25.26
CA ALA A 403 -27.98 -1.29 23.90
C ALA A 403 -28.73 -2.30 23.01
N VAL A 404 -29.04 -3.49 23.55
CA VAL A 404 -29.86 -4.50 22.87
C VAL A 404 -31.27 -3.97 22.62
N SER A 405 -31.90 -3.35 23.62
CA SER A 405 -33.24 -2.77 23.51
C SER A 405 -33.29 -1.69 22.42
N GLN A 406 -32.29 -0.81 22.40
CA GLN A 406 -32.17 0.25 21.40
C GLN A 406 -31.97 -0.33 19.99
N PHE A 407 -31.17 -1.40 19.88
CA PHE A 407 -30.98 -2.11 18.62
C PHE A 407 -32.27 -2.76 18.11
N GLN A 408 -32.99 -3.47 18.98
CA GLN A 408 -34.26 -4.11 18.64
C GLN A 408 -35.27 -3.08 18.15
N MET A 409 -35.42 -1.98 18.88
CA MET A 409 -36.28 -0.85 18.50
C MET A 409 -35.90 -0.30 17.12
N ARG A 410 -34.61 -0.05 16.89
CA ARG A 410 -34.10 0.47 15.60
C ARG A 410 -34.32 -0.50 14.43
N CYS A 411 -34.35 -1.80 14.71
CA CYS A 411 -34.56 -2.83 13.70
C CYS A 411 -36.02 -3.25 13.54
N GLY A 412 -36.96 -2.67 14.30
CA GLY A 412 -38.36 -3.08 14.30
C GLY A 412 -38.60 -4.49 14.86
N LEU A 413 -37.71 -4.95 15.76
CA LEU A 413 -37.84 -6.22 16.47
C LEU A 413 -38.61 -6.01 17.79
N PRO A 414 -39.21 -7.07 18.37
CA PRO A 414 -39.71 -7.02 19.74
C PRO A 414 -38.62 -6.54 20.70
N VAL A 415 -38.92 -5.51 21.51
CA VAL A 415 -37.97 -4.90 22.44
C VAL A 415 -37.98 -5.69 23.75
N THR A 416 -37.25 -6.80 23.77
CA THR A 416 -37.08 -7.65 24.96
C THR A 416 -35.91 -7.20 25.83
N GLY A 417 -34.96 -6.48 25.24
CA GLY A 417 -33.67 -6.15 25.86
C GLY A 417 -32.73 -7.35 25.98
N GLU A 418 -33.13 -8.53 25.52
CA GLU A 418 -32.32 -9.74 25.50
C GLU A 418 -31.85 -10.04 24.08
N ALA A 419 -30.60 -10.49 23.94
CA ALA A 419 -30.06 -10.88 22.65
C ALA A 419 -30.59 -12.26 22.25
N ASP A 420 -31.87 -12.34 21.91
CA ASP A 420 -32.53 -13.52 21.38
C ASP A 420 -32.05 -13.88 19.96
N ASP A 421 -32.50 -15.02 19.44
CA ASP A 421 -32.06 -15.51 18.12
C ASP A 421 -32.39 -14.54 16.99
N ALA A 422 -33.53 -13.84 17.06
CA ALA A 422 -33.93 -12.85 16.07
C ALA A 422 -32.99 -11.63 16.10
N THR A 423 -32.65 -11.16 17.30
CA THR A 423 -31.72 -10.06 17.54
C THR A 423 -30.31 -10.42 17.10
N ARG A 424 -29.81 -11.61 17.46
CA ARG A 424 -28.49 -12.13 17.05
C ARG A 424 -28.40 -12.25 15.53
N ARG A 425 -29.43 -12.79 14.88
CA ARG A 425 -29.49 -12.90 13.42
C ARG A 425 -29.45 -11.52 12.76
N ARG A 426 -30.23 -10.55 13.26
CA ARG A 426 -30.23 -9.20 12.71
C ARG A 426 -28.92 -8.45 12.92
N LEU A 427 -28.26 -8.66 14.07
CA LEU A 427 -26.91 -8.14 14.33
C LEU A 427 -25.86 -8.74 13.38
N LEU A 428 -26.01 -10.02 13.00
CA LEU A 428 -25.16 -10.64 12.00
C LEU A 428 -25.37 -10.01 10.62
N ASP A 429 -26.62 -9.86 10.18
CA ASP A 429 -26.93 -9.31 8.86
C ASP A 429 -26.34 -7.91 8.66
N LEU A 430 -26.46 -7.04 9.67
CA LEU A 430 -25.96 -5.66 9.62
C LEU A 430 -24.43 -5.54 9.77
N HIS A 431 -23.74 -6.62 10.13
CA HIS A 431 -22.29 -6.65 10.31
C HIS A 431 -21.57 -7.44 9.20
N GLN A 432 -22.30 -8.27 8.43
CA GLN A 432 -21.76 -9.06 7.30
C GLN A 432 -21.95 -8.38 5.93
N SER A 433 -22.64 -7.24 5.87
CA SER A 433 -22.98 -6.52 4.63
C SER A 433 -22.02 -5.39 4.28
#